data_AF-A0A976B8G9-F1
#
_entry.id   AF-A0A976B8G9-F1
#
_cell.length_a   1.000
_cell.length_b   1.000
_cell.length_c   1.000
_cell.angle_alpha   90.00
_cell.angle_beta   90.00
_cell.angle_gamma   90.00
#
_symmetry.space_group_name_H-M   'P 1'
#
loop_
_entity.id
_entity.type
_entity.pdbx_description
1 polymer ?
#
loop_
_entity_poly.entity_id
_entity_poly.type
_entity_poly.pdbx_seq_one_letter_code
_entity_poly.pdbx_strand_id
1 'polypeptide(L)'
;MSVRLPTARLRASLRRAARWRAAAAALGLLATGTAHAQAGNGLQLVGANVQRHANAVLSLMAYSVVPDLTSSSLSINNASTDDPGVVMSQLGGGFTISKSFPLYLEGAIAYSRYDPTFVASNGSESRSIPTRWNTFSGTIGIGWDFPITANKELVIRPIFNFSLGNVSSDLSIGKFAVEQATDRQIDFLDGGSLNAYGLGGALMLDWEHYRENYEVDVELRYTSIHLQSFGGSSSAVTGSATAQTANLWARWRAPTGLRALDRPVRYVLELSHSHYFGSQAGILGFNYLTTLGTGLELDTSAHEVFVTRIRAVVRYVFGNNVSGVSLGLAASF
;
A
#
# COMPACT_ATOMS: atom_id res chain seq x y z
N MET A 1 -4.22 -47.51 -108.46
CA MET A 1 -4.04 -46.47 -107.42
C MET A 1 -4.17 -47.17 -106.07
N SER A 2 -3.21 -47.09 -105.14
CA SER A 2 -2.88 -45.94 -104.25
C SER A 2 -4.02 -45.67 -103.24
N VAL A 3 -3.85 -45.68 -101.90
CA VAL A 3 -2.63 -45.83 -101.07
C VAL A 3 -2.93 -46.34 -99.62
N ARG A 4 -1.89 -46.87 -98.95
CA ARG A 4 -1.61 -47.19 -97.51
C ARG A 4 -2.70 -47.18 -96.38
N LEU A 5 -2.51 -48.17 -95.48
CA LEU A 5 -2.82 -48.26 -94.03
C LEU A 5 -2.39 -47.02 -93.17
N PRO A 6 -2.70 -46.91 -91.85
CA PRO A 6 -3.33 -47.84 -90.87
C PRO A 6 -4.64 -47.21 -90.24
N THR A 7 -5.17 -47.41 -89.01
CA THR A 7 -4.75 -48.03 -87.72
C THR A 7 -5.98 -48.44 -86.86
N ALA A 8 -5.83 -49.34 -85.87
CA ALA A 8 -6.90 -49.75 -84.95
C ALA A 8 -6.90 -49.03 -83.58
N ARG A 9 -8.09 -48.80 -82.97
CA ARG A 9 -8.31 -48.51 -81.51
C ARG A 9 -9.81 -48.45 -81.15
N LEU A 10 -10.44 -49.53 -80.64
CA LEU A 10 -11.82 -49.45 -80.08
C LEU A 10 -12.27 -50.60 -79.14
N ARG A 11 -11.46 -50.99 -78.14
CA ARG A 11 -11.89 -51.87 -77.02
C ARG A 11 -11.29 -51.46 -75.66
N ALA A 12 -11.73 -50.33 -75.10
CA ALA A 12 -11.26 -49.87 -73.77
C ALA A 12 -12.22 -48.92 -73.00
N SER A 13 -13.49 -48.79 -73.38
CA SER A 13 -14.39 -47.74 -72.89
C SER A 13 -14.86 -47.88 -71.42
N LEU A 14 -14.87 -49.08 -70.85
CA LEU A 14 -15.52 -49.36 -69.55
C LEU A 14 -14.58 -49.61 -68.36
N ARG A 15 -13.26 -49.32 -68.47
CA ARG A 15 -12.28 -49.51 -67.37
C ARG A 15 -11.67 -48.22 -66.79
N ARG A 16 -12.10 -47.03 -67.22
CA ARG A 16 -11.55 -45.74 -66.73
C ARG A 16 -12.36 -45.07 -65.60
N ALA A 17 -13.68 -45.25 -65.54
CA ALA A 17 -14.52 -44.57 -64.55
C ALA A 17 -14.28 -45.03 -63.09
N ALA A 18 -13.99 -46.33 -62.88
CA ALA A 18 -13.88 -46.90 -61.53
C ALA A 18 -12.61 -46.49 -60.75
N ARG A 19 -11.51 -46.10 -61.43
CA ARG A 19 -10.24 -45.79 -60.76
C ARG A 19 -10.15 -44.39 -60.14
N TRP A 20 -10.99 -43.44 -60.56
CA TRP A 20 -10.92 -42.05 -60.08
C TRP A 20 -11.71 -41.79 -58.79
N ARG A 21 -12.59 -42.71 -58.35
CA ARG A 21 -13.30 -42.59 -57.05
C ARG A 21 -12.50 -43.16 -55.87
N ALA A 22 -11.60 -44.13 -56.10
CA ALA A 22 -10.74 -44.67 -55.05
C ALA A 22 -9.63 -43.69 -54.61
N ALA A 23 -9.05 -42.94 -55.57
CA ALA A 23 -7.99 -41.97 -55.27
C ALA A 23 -8.48 -40.78 -54.43
N ALA A 24 -9.71 -40.31 -54.66
CA ALA A 24 -10.30 -39.20 -53.90
C ALA A 24 -10.58 -39.54 -52.43
N ALA A 25 -10.93 -40.79 -52.12
CA ALA A 25 -11.16 -41.24 -50.74
C ALA A 25 -9.85 -41.41 -49.96
N ALA A 26 -8.74 -41.76 -50.62
CA ALA A 26 -7.46 -42.03 -49.96
C ALA A 26 -6.71 -40.76 -49.52
N LEU A 27 -6.87 -39.63 -50.22
CA LEU A 27 -6.27 -38.35 -49.80
C LEU A 27 -7.05 -37.64 -48.68
N GLY A 28 -8.33 -37.95 -48.49
CA GLY A 28 -9.16 -37.33 -47.44
C GLY A 28 -8.79 -37.71 -46.00
N LEU A 29 -7.95 -38.73 -45.81
CA LEU A 29 -7.57 -39.28 -44.49
C LEU A 29 -6.15 -38.90 -44.04
N LEU A 30 -5.39 -38.14 -44.84
CA LEU A 30 -4.09 -37.57 -44.46
C LEU A 30 -4.15 -36.06 -44.21
N ALA A 31 -5.35 -35.48 -44.28
CA ALA A 31 -5.64 -34.09 -43.93
C ALA A 31 -6.30 -33.96 -42.54
N THR A 32 -5.96 -34.85 -41.60
CA THR A 32 -6.10 -34.56 -40.16
C THR A 32 -5.11 -33.44 -39.81
N GLY A 33 -5.46 -32.22 -40.19
CA GLY A 33 -4.68 -31.03 -39.85
C GLY A 33 -4.46 -31.02 -38.34
N THR A 34 -3.23 -30.75 -37.91
CA THR A 34 -2.94 -30.54 -36.50
C THR A 34 -3.74 -29.34 -36.04
N ALA A 35 -4.88 -29.63 -35.41
CA ALA A 35 -5.65 -28.69 -34.62
C ALA A 35 -4.79 -28.29 -33.42
N HIS A 36 -3.81 -27.43 -33.71
CA HIS A 36 -3.28 -26.49 -32.75
C HIS A 36 -4.51 -25.80 -32.20
N ALA A 37 -4.88 -26.15 -30.97
CA ALA A 37 -5.65 -25.23 -30.17
C ALA A 37 -4.86 -23.93 -30.21
N GLN A 38 -5.40 -22.92 -30.90
CA GLN A 38 -4.99 -21.57 -30.60
C GLN A 38 -5.41 -21.37 -29.15
N ALA A 39 -4.44 -21.56 -28.24
CA ALA A 39 -4.52 -20.99 -26.93
C ALA A 39 -4.89 -19.53 -27.18
N GLY A 40 -6.11 -19.15 -26.79
CA GLY A 40 -6.58 -17.80 -27.03
C GLY A 40 -5.59 -16.82 -26.41
N ASN A 41 -5.55 -15.59 -26.92
CA ASN A 41 -4.80 -14.50 -26.30
C ASN A 41 -5.45 -14.11 -24.97
N GLY A 42 -5.40 -15.01 -23.99
CA GLY A 42 -5.49 -14.68 -22.57
C GLY A 42 -4.40 -13.67 -22.24
N LEU A 43 -4.65 -12.86 -21.21
CA LEU A 43 -3.87 -11.67 -20.89
C LEU A 43 -2.42 -12.03 -20.47
N GLN A 44 -1.54 -12.20 -21.46
CA GLN A 44 -0.10 -12.31 -21.23
C GLN A 44 0.45 -10.93 -20.86
N LEU A 45 0.79 -10.73 -19.59
CA LEU A 45 1.59 -9.58 -19.16
C LEU A 45 3.06 -9.78 -19.56
N VAL A 46 3.34 -9.68 -20.87
CA VAL A 46 4.69 -9.69 -21.42
C VAL A 46 5.48 -8.50 -20.85
N GLY A 47 6.41 -8.78 -19.94
CA GLY A 47 7.26 -7.77 -19.30
C GLY A 47 6.88 -7.35 -17.86
N ALA A 48 5.86 -7.97 -17.25
CA ALA A 48 5.58 -7.78 -15.82
C ALA A 48 6.65 -8.45 -14.94
N ASN A 49 7.72 -7.71 -14.61
CA ASN A 49 8.72 -8.18 -13.67
C ASN A 49 8.10 -8.32 -12.27
N VAL A 50 7.89 -9.56 -11.81
CA VAL A 50 7.27 -9.88 -10.53
C VAL A 50 7.95 -9.20 -9.34
N GLN A 51 9.28 -9.02 -9.38
CA GLN A 51 10.03 -8.29 -8.36
C GLN A 51 9.67 -6.78 -8.33
N ARG A 52 9.36 -6.17 -9.48
CA ARG A 52 8.88 -4.78 -9.54
C ARG A 52 7.50 -4.66 -8.88
N HIS A 53 6.62 -5.65 -9.07
CA HIS A 53 5.31 -5.67 -8.40
C HIS A 53 5.43 -5.90 -6.89
N ALA A 54 6.31 -6.80 -6.44
CA ALA A 54 6.62 -6.99 -5.03
C ALA A 54 7.16 -5.69 -4.38
N ASN A 55 8.14 -5.03 -5.02
CA ASN A 55 8.70 -3.77 -4.53
C ASN A 55 7.66 -2.63 -4.51
N ALA A 56 6.74 -2.58 -5.48
CA ALA A 56 5.64 -1.61 -5.49
C ALA A 56 4.67 -1.84 -4.32
N VAL A 57 4.28 -3.09 -4.07
CA VAL A 57 3.42 -3.48 -2.93
C VAL A 57 4.09 -3.17 -1.58
N LEU A 58 5.39 -3.44 -1.43
CA LEU A 58 6.14 -3.04 -0.23
C LEU A 58 6.31 -1.52 -0.09
N SER A 59 6.31 -0.78 -1.20
CA SER A 59 6.37 0.69 -1.19
C SER A 59 5.02 1.33 -0.88
N LEU A 60 3.91 0.60 -1.01
CA LEU A 60 2.62 0.97 -0.42
C LEU A 60 2.63 0.71 1.09
N MET A 61 3.11 -0.46 1.54
CA MET A 61 3.30 -0.75 2.97
C MET A 61 4.20 0.29 3.65
N ALA A 62 5.18 0.83 2.93
CA ALA A 62 6.10 1.85 3.42
C ALA A 62 5.40 3.08 4.02
N TYR A 63 4.19 3.46 3.57
CA TYR A 63 3.43 4.57 4.18
C TYR A 63 2.83 4.23 5.55
N SER A 64 2.57 2.95 5.85
CA SER A 64 1.88 2.52 7.07
C SER A 64 2.84 1.99 8.17
N VAL A 65 4.11 1.75 7.85
CA VAL A 65 5.13 1.33 8.83
C VAL A 65 5.84 2.49 9.53
N VAL A 66 5.83 3.70 8.95
CA VAL A 66 6.34 4.90 9.65
C VAL A 66 5.32 5.28 10.73
N PRO A 67 5.71 5.43 12.00
CA PRO A 67 4.79 5.88 13.04
C PRO A 67 4.44 7.36 12.84
N ASP A 68 3.17 7.66 12.55
CA ASP A 68 2.57 8.93 12.99
C ASP A 68 2.13 8.73 14.44
N LEU A 69 2.52 9.65 15.32
CA LEU A 69 2.17 9.60 16.75
C LEU A 69 0.74 10.11 17.02
N THR A 70 0.04 10.60 15.98
CA THR A 70 -1.37 10.97 16.04
C THR A 70 -2.27 9.84 15.55
N SER A 71 -2.89 9.15 16.51
CA SER A 71 -3.94 8.17 16.24
C SER A 71 -5.06 8.80 15.39
N SER A 72 -5.29 8.24 14.21
CA SER A 72 -6.07 8.88 13.15
C SER A 72 -6.61 7.91 12.10
N SER A 73 -7.76 8.27 11.53
CA SER A 73 -8.24 7.73 10.25
C SER A 73 -8.06 8.81 9.18
N LEU A 74 -7.71 8.41 7.96
CA LEU A 74 -7.35 9.29 6.84
C LEU A 74 -7.95 8.73 5.54
N SER A 75 -8.76 9.54 4.86
CA SER A 75 -9.23 9.26 3.50
C SER A 75 -8.57 10.25 2.53
N ILE A 76 -7.95 9.73 1.47
CA ILE A 76 -7.25 10.49 0.44
C ILE A 76 -7.79 10.10 -0.95
N ASN A 77 -8.12 11.10 -1.75
CA ASN A 77 -8.56 10.97 -3.14
C ASN A 77 -7.56 11.68 -4.07
N ASN A 78 -7.35 11.15 -5.27
CA ASN A 78 -6.48 11.73 -6.30
C ASN A 78 -7.31 12.05 -7.54
N ALA A 79 -7.36 13.33 -7.93
CA ALA A 79 -8.19 13.81 -9.04
C ALA A 79 -7.52 13.71 -10.43
N SER A 80 -6.30 13.15 -10.51
CA SER A 80 -5.54 12.98 -11.77
C SER A 80 -5.45 11.53 -12.27
N THR A 81 -6.14 10.61 -11.58
CA THR A 81 -6.38 9.22 -11.94
C THR A 81 -7.86 8.88 -11.67
N ASP A 82 -8.38 7.76 -12.20
CA ASP A 82 -9.79 7.36 -12.02
C ASP A 82 -10.07 6.82 -10.59
N ASP A 83 -10.01 7.74 -9.62
CA ASP A 83 -10.19 7.65 -8.16
C ASP A 83 -9.66 6.37 -7.46
N PRO A 84 -8.33 6.15 -7.47
CA PRO A 84 -7.69 5.10 -6.68
C PRO A 84 -7.57 5.54 -5.21
N GLY A 85 -8.71 5.58 -4.51
CA GLY A 85 -8.80 6.04 -3.12
C GLY A 85 -7.87 5.30 -2.17
N VAL A 86 -7.22 6.04 -1.27
CA VAL A 86 -6.42 5.51 -0.16
C VAL A 86 -7.18 5.77 1.14
N VAL A 87 -7.48 4.70 1.87
CA VAL A 87 -8.00 4.79 3.24
C VAL A 87 -6.96 4.20 4.18
N MET A 88 -6.49 4.97 5.16
CA MET A 88 -5.58 4.52 6.20
C MET A 88 -6.21 4.75 7.58
N SER A 89 -5.89 3.90 8.55
CA SER A 89 -6.22 4.10 9.96
C SER A 89 -5.08 3.58 10.83
N GLN A 90 -4.53 4.45 11.66
CA GLN A 90 -3.38 4.18 12.52
C GLN A 90 -3.75 4.48 13.98
N LEU A 91 -3.40 3.56 14.87
CA LEU A 91 -3.45 3.71 16.32
C LEU A 91 -2.00 3.67 16.81
N GLY A 92 -1.51 4.78 17.37
CA GLY A 92 -0.12 4.93 17.76
C GLY A 92 0.08 5.91 18.91
N GLY A 93 1.23 5.78 19.56
CA GLY A 93 1.68 6.64 20.65
C GLY A 93 3.08 6.28 21.13
N GLY A 94 3.65 7.14 21.96
CA GLY A 94 4.96 6.95 22.58
C GLY A 94 5.06 7.67 23.92
N PHE A 95 6.01 7.26 24.75
CA PHE A 95 6.25 7.83 26.07
C PHE A 95 7.72 7.64 26.51
N THR A 96 8.22 8.56 27.32
CA THR A 96 9.51 8.45 28.00
C THR A 96 9.29 7.99 29.43
N ILE A 97 9.96 6.91 29.87
CA ILE A 97 9.70 6.24 31.15
C ILE A 97 9.82 7.20 32.35
N SER A 98 10.85 8.06 32.37
CA SER A 98 11.00 9.10 33.41
C SER A 98 12.07 10.14 33.05
N LYS A 99 12.10 11.26 33.77
CA LYS A 99 13.14 12.31 33.62
C LYS A 99 14.51 11.95 34.22
N SER A 100 14.62 10.79 34.88
CA SER A 100 15.85 10.23 35.48
C SER A 100 16.36 8.99 34.72
N PHE A 101 15.46 8.19 34.16
CA PHE A 101 15.74 7.12 33.20
C PHE A 101 15.01 7.43 31.88
N PRO A 102 15.62 8.25 31.00
CA PRO A 102 14.98 8.81 29.80
C PRO A 102 14.95 7.83 28.61
N LEU A 103 14.58 6.57 28.88
CA LEU A 103 14.27 5.60 27.83
C LEU A 103 12.90 5.94 27.24
N TYR A 104 12.86 6.17 25.93
CA TYR A 104 11.64 6.40 25.16
C TYR A 104 11.18 5.10 24.49
N LEU A 105 9.87 4.85 24.49
CA LEU A 105 9.24 3.72 23.84
C LEU A 105 8.08 4.22 22.98
N GLU A 106 7.96 3.68 21.77
CA GLU A 106 6.82 3.95 20.88
C GLU A 106 6.26 2.68 20.25
N GLY A 107 4.98 2.74 19.90
CA GLY A 107 4.28 1.68 19.18
C GLY A 107 3.17 2.26 18.32
N ALA A 108 3.01 1.72 17.11
CA ALA A 108 1.92 2.02 16.22
C ALA A 108 1.45 0.75 15.50
N ILE A 109 0.13 0.59 15.35
CA ILE A 109 -0.49 -0.36 14.41
C ILE A 109 -1.27 0.42 13.37
N ALA A 110 -1.18 -0.01 12.11
CA ALA A 110 -1.83 0.62 10.98
C ALA A 110 -2.50 -0.42 10.08
N TYR A 111 -3.69 -0.06 9.60
CA TYR A 111 -4.36 -0.69 8.48
C TYR A 111 -4.44 0.33 7.35
N SER A 112 -4.16 -0.08 6.11
CA SER A 112 -4.44 0.74 4.93
C SER A 112 -4.99 -0.10 3.79
N ARG A 113 -5.88 0.53 3.01
CA ARG A 113 -6.48 -0.03 1.82
C ARG A 113 -6.26 0.91 0.65
N TYR A 114 -5.88 0.33 -0.48
CA TYR A 114 -5.64 1.02 -1.74
C TYR A 114 -6.38 0.26 -2.86
N ASP A 115 -7.27 0.95 -3.57
CA ASP A 115 -8.14 0.38 -4.60
C ASP A 115 -7.78 0.91 -6.02
N PRO A 116 -6.60 0.59 -6.58
CA PRO A 116 -6.17 1.08 -7.89
C PRO A 116 -6.96 0.48 -9.06
N THR A 117 -7.39 1.37 -9.95
CA THR A 117 -8.09 1.10 -11.21
C THR A 117 -7.12 0.91 -12.37
N PHE A 118 -6.51 -0.28 -12.50
CA PHE A 118 -5.60 -0.56 -13.62
C PHE A 118 -6.34 -0.84 -14.93
N VAL A 119 -6.23 0.06 -15.90
CA VAL A 119 -6.77 -0.12 -17.27
C VAL A 119 -5.80 -0.97 -18.10
N ALA A 120 -6.08 -2.28 -18.21
CA ALA A 120 -5.35 -3.17 -19.10
C ALA A 120 -5.98 -3.14 -20.51
N SER A 121 -5.21 -2.76 -21.53
CA SER A 121 -5.67 -2.75 -22.94
C SER A 121 -4.85 -3.69 -23.82
N ASN A 122 -5.54 -4.36 -24.74
CA ASN A 122 -4.93 -5.20 -25.79
C ASN A 122 -4.95 -4.54 -27.18
N GLY A 123 -5.37 -3.27 -27.27
CA GLY A 123 -5.54 -2.52 -28.52
C GLY A 123 -6.93 -2.65 -29.18
N SER A 124 -7.82 -3.48 -28.65
CA SER A 124 -9.22 -3.62 -29.11
C SER A 124 -10.25 -3.58 -27.97
N GLU A 125 -9.87 -4.03 -26.78
CA GLU A 125 -10.63 -3.92 -25.54
C GLU A 125 -9.77 -3.24 -24.46
N SER A 126 -10.45 -2.61 -23.49
CA SER A 126 -9.86 -2.13 -22.24
C SER A 126 -10.63 -2.72 -21.07
N ARG A 127 -9.92 -3.34 -20.13
CA ARG A 127 -10.50 -3.99 -18.95
C ARG A 127 -9.87 -3.41 -17.69
N SER A 128 -10.70 -2.84 -16.82
CA SER A 128 -10.27 -2.47 -15.46
C SER A 128 -10.00 -3.73 -14.65
N ILE A 129 -8.82 -3.82 -14.04
CA ILE A 129 -8.44 -4.87 -13.10
C ILE A 129 -8.38 -4.24 -11.70
N PRO A 130 -9.41 -4.42 -10.85
CA PRO A 130 -9.43 -3.87 -9.49
C PRO A 130 -8.54 -4.70 -8.56
N THR A 131 -7.23 -4.48 -8.61
CA THR A 131 -6.28 -5.07 -7.64
C THR A 131 -6.36 -4.30 -6.33
N ARG A 132 -7.36 -4.58 -5.50
CA ARG A 132 -7.46 -3.99 -4.16
C ARG A 132 -6.40 -4.59 -3.25
N TRP A 133 -5.63 -3.73 -2.57
CA TRP A 133 -4.56 -4.12 -1.65
C TRP A 133 -4.90 -3.69 -0.22
N ASN A 134 -4.84 -4.65 0.70
CA ASN A 134 -5.03 -4.46 2.13
C ASN A 134 -3.68 -4.67 2.83
N THR A 135 -3.17 -3.62 3.47
CA THR A 135 -1.98 -3.67 4.32
C THR A 135 -2.39 -3.70 5.78
N PHE A 136 -1.76 -4.56 6.57
CA PHE A 136 -1.71 -4.45 8.02
C PHE A 136 -0.26 -4.42 8.49
N SER A 137 0.11 -3.46 9.33
CA SER A 137 1.47 -3.32 9.84
C SER A 137 1.51 -2.87 11.30
N GLY A 138 2.45 -3.41 12.06
CA GLY A 138 2.83 -2.93 13.38
C GLY A 138 4.28 -2.49 13.39
N THR A 139 4.57 -1.35 14.02
CA THR A 139 5.92 -0.83 14.25
C THR A 139 6.10 -0.54 15.73
N ILE A 140 7.25 -0.91 16.27
CA ILE A 140 7.71 -0.52 17.61
C ILE A 140 9.02 0.25 17.50
N GLY A 141 9.30 1.09 18.49
CA GLY A 141 10.53 1.84 18.59
C GLY A 141 11.05 1.92 20.02
N ILE A 142 12.38 1.88 20.15
CA ILE A 142 13.10 2.11 21.40
C ILE A 142 14.11 3.22 21.16
N GLY A 143 14.03 4.29 21.95
CA GLY A 143 14.84 5.49 21.82
C GLY A 143 15.33 5.99 23.16
N TRP A 144 16.12 7.07 23.14
CA TRP A 144 16.69 7.66 24.35
C TRP A 144 16.72 9.18 24.24
N ASP A 145 16.17 9.88 25.23
CA ASP A 145 16.07 11.33 25.18
C ASP A 145 17.36 11.97 25.71
N PHE A 146 18.01 12.76 24.86
CA PHE A 146 19.16 13.59 25.22
C PHE A 146 18.71 15.07 25.28
N PRO A 147 18.50 15.66 26.48
CA PRO A 147 18.12 17.06 26.59
C PRO A 147 19.22 18.00 26.08
N ILE A 148 18.86 18.88 25.16
CA ILE A 148 19.76 19.90 24.59
C ILE A 148 19.71 21.18 25.46
N THR A 149 18.53 21.54 25.98
CA THR A 149 18.35 22.74 26.80
C THR A 149 18.35 22.43 28.30
N ALA A 150 18.82 23.39 29.10
CA ALA A 150 18.91 23.25 30.56
C ALA A 150 17.54 23.04 31.26
N ASN A 151 16.45 23.55 30.66
CA ASN A 151 15.08 23.31 31.14
C ASN A 151 14.49 21.95 30.70
N LYS A 152 15.23 21.19 29.86
CA LYS A 152 14.80 19.93 29.24
C LYS A 152 13.53 20.02 28.36
N GLU A 153 13.15 21.21 27.89
CA GLU A 153 12.05 21.39 26.93
C GLU A 153 12.43 20.90 25.53
N LEU A 154 13.70 20.98 25.13
CA LEU A 154 14.21 20.50 23.84
C LEU A 154 15.04 19.23 24.05
N VAL A 155 14.66 18.13 23.41
CA VAL A 155 15.40 16.86 23.41
C VAL A 155 15.71 16.41 21.99
N ILE A 156 16.86 15.74 21.82
CA ILE A 156 17.14 14.92 20.64
C ILE A 156 17.04 13.45 21.01
N ARG A 157 16.25 12.73 20.22
CA ARG A 157 15.77 11.37 20.47
C ARG A 157 16.12 10.50 19.26
N PRO A 158 17.30 9.86 19.22
CA PRO A 158 17.53 8.73 18.34
C PRO A 158 16.62 7.55 18.75
N ILE A 159 16.02 6.88 17.77
CA ILE A 159 15.10 5.76 17.93
C ILE A 159 15.57 4.63 17.01
N PHE A 160 15.66 3.40 17.52
CA PHE A 160 15.75 2.19 16.72
C PHE A 160 14.34 1.64 16.50
N ASN A 161 13.98 1.34 15.24
CA ASN A 161 12.65 0.90 14.86
C ASN A 161 12.66 -0.52 14.28
N PHE A 162 11.70 -1.32 14.74
CA PHE A 162 11.35 -2.63 14.16
C PHE A 162 9.91 -2.57 13.64
N SER A 163 9.70 -3.04 12.42
CA SER A 163 8.37 -3.14 11.80
C SER A 163 8.07 -4.56 11.36
N LEU A 164 6.79 -4.92 11.35
CA LEU A 164 6.28 -6.16 10.79
C LEU A 164 4.97 -5.86 10.06
N GLY A 165 4.81 -6.34 8.83
CA GLY A 165 3.58 -6.13 8.08
C GLY A 165 3.27 -7.24 7.08
N ASN A 166 2.01 -7.27 6.67
CA ASN A 166 1.49 -8.09 5.59
C ASN A 166 0.76 -7.17 4.60
N VAL A 167 0.96 -7.40 3.30
CA VAL A 167 0.00 -6.94 2.29
C VAL A 167 -0.64 -8.15 1.64
N SER A 168 -1.95 -8.07 1.45
CA SER A 168 -2.76 -9.09 0.76
C SER A 168 -3.70 -8.42 -0.24
N SER A 169 -4.13 -9.15 -1.25
CA SER A 169 -5.15 -8.69 -2.19
C SER A 169 -6.54 -9.17 -1.77
N ASP A 170 -7.63 -8.50 -2.20
CA ASP A 170 -9.00 -8.93 -1.84
C ASP A 170 -9.27 -10.41 -2.23
N LEU A 171 -8.66 -10.88 -3.33
CA LEU A 171 -8.72 -12.28 -3.77
C LEU A 171 -8.01 -13.25 -2.81
N SER A 172 -7.05 -12.80 -1.99
CA SER A 172 -6.46 -13.59 -0.90
C SER A 172 -7.48 -13.81 0.21
N ILE A 173 -8.13 -12.72 0.62
CA ILE A 173 -8.95 -12.65 1.83
C ILE A 173 -10.23 -13.49 1.65
N GLY A 174 -10.78 -13.53 0.44
CA GLY A 174 -11.90 -14.42 0.09
C GLY A 174 -11.54 -15.90 -0.10
N LYS A 175 -10.26 -16.25 -0.33
CA LYS A 175 -9.85 -17.62 -0.70
C LYS A 175 -9.60 -18.57 0.47
N PHE A 176 -9.77 -18.16 1.73
CA PHE A 176 -9.58 -19.04 2.92
C PHE A 176 -10.61 -20.19 3.05
N ALA A 177 -11.49 -20.40 2.05
CA ALA A 177 -12.62 -21.34 2.13
C ALA A 177 -12.72 -22.38 0.98
N VAL A 178 -11.93 -22.30 -0.10
CA VAL A 178 -12.05 -23.20 -1.28
C VAL A 178 -10.68 -23.58 -1.85
N GLU A 179 -10.61 -24.76 -2.48
CA GLU A 179 -9.39 -25.54 -2.72
C GLU A 179 -8.61 -25.32 -4.05
N GLN A 180 -7.31 -25.64 -3.97
CA GLN A 180 -6.43 -26.33 -4.93
C GLN A 180 -6.22 -25.90 -6.41
N ALA A 181 -4.92 -25.74 -6.70
CA ALA A 181 -4.15 -26.26 -7.85
C ALA A 181 -4.09 -25.50 -9.21
N THR A 182 -2.84 -25.22 -9.60
CA THR A 182 -2.34 -24.67 -10.91
C THR A 182 -2.73 -23.21 -11.22
N ASP A 183 -1.86 -22.34 -11.76
CA ASP A 183 -0.49 -22.54 -12.29
C ASP A 183 0.47 -21.35 -11.98
N ARG A 184 1.76 -21.67 -11.83
CA ARG A 184 2.76 -20.85 -11.10
C ARG A 184 3.34 -19.68 -11.90
N GLN A 185 2.53 -18.64 -12.11
CA GLN A 185 3.05 -17.25 -12.20
C GLN A 185 1.96 -16.18 -12.01
N ILE A 186 0.68 -16.53 -12.12
CA ILE A 186 -0.45 -15.58 -12.04
C ILE A 186 -0.96 -15.40 -10.59
N ASP A 187 -0.67 -16.35 -9.69
CA ASP A 187 -1.11 -16.41 -8.28
C ASP A 187 -0.85 -15.12 -7.46
N PHE A 188 0.15 -14.30 -7.81
CA PHE A 188 0.38 -13.04 -7.10
C PHE A 188 -0.71 -11.99 -7.36
N LEU A 189 -1.28 -11.98 -8.57
CA LEU A 189 -2.37 -11.09 -8.96
C LEU A 189 -3.75 -11.69 -8.60
N ASP A 190 -3.85 -13.02 -8.53
CA ASP A 190 -5.06 -13.75 -8.13
C ASP A 190 -5.00 -14.26 -6.67
N GLY A 191 -4.76 -13.33 -5.73
CA GLY A 191 -4.78 -13.63 -4.31
C GLY A 191 -3.41 -13.72 -3.64
N GLY A 192 -2.38 -13.08 -4.17
CA GLY A 192 -1.06 -13.00 -3.55
C GLY A 192 -1.06 -12.27 -2.20
N SER A 193 -0.28 -12.80 -1.26
CA SER A 193 0.07 -12.12 -0.01
C SER A 193 1.58 -12.16 0.25
N LEU A 194 2.10 -11.08 0.82
CA LEU A 194 3.51 -10.82 1.04
C LEU A 194 3.72 -10.26 2.44
N ASN A 195 4.48 -10.95 3.29
CA ASN A 195 4.90 -10.40 4.58
C ASN A 195 6.25 -9.69 4.42
N ALA A 196 6.49 -8.66 5.21
CA ALA A 196 7.79 -8.02 5.33
C ALA A 196 8.10 -7.68 6.78
N TYR A 197 9.38 -7.77 7.14
CA TYR A 197 9.91 -7.14 8.35
C TYR A 197 10.66 -5.87 7.94
N GLY A 198 10.71 -4.90 8.86
CA GLY A 198 11.43 -3.65 8.71
C GLY A 198 12.44 -3.47 9.82
N LEU A 199 13.65 -3.04 9.47
CA LEU A 199 14.69 -2.63 10.42
C LEU A 199 15.19 -1.24 10.04
N GLY A 200 15.44 -0.40 11.04
CA GLY A 200 16.01 0.92 10.82
C GLY A 200 15.90 1.79 12.05
N GLY A 201 15.63 3.07 11.86
CA GLY A 201 15.45 3.99 12.96
C GLY A 201 14.98 5.37 12.52
N ALA A 202 14.85 6.23 13.51
CA ALA A 202 14.55 7.63 13.35
C ALA A 202 15.49 8.51 14.19
N LEU A 203 15.63 9.77 13.78
CA LEU A 203 16.17 10.83 14.59
C LEU A 203 15.08 11.89 14.74
N MET A 204 14.64 12.12 15.97
CA MET A 204 13.63 13.11 16.31
C MET A 204 14.27 14.24 17.12
N LEU A 205 13.95 15.47 16.77
CA LEU A 205 14.11 16.65 17.61
C LEU A 205 12.72 17.01 18.13
N ASP A 206 12.53 17.00 19.44
CA ASP A 206 11.24 17.15 20.11
C ASP A 206 11.31 18.34 21.06
N TRP A 207 10.35 19.26 20.96
CA TRP A 207 10.24 20.46 21.77
C TRP A 207 8.85 20.59 22.41
N GLU A 208 8.79 20.35 23.72
CA GLU A 208 7.60 20.53 24.55
C GLU A 208 7.70 21.84 25.35
N HIS A 209 6.73 22.74 25.18
CA HIS A 209 6.70 24.03 25.89
C HIS A 209 5.36 24.24 26.59
N TYR A 210 5.28 23.82 27.85
CA TYR A 210 4.07 23.81 28.65
C TYR A 210 3.99 25.00 29.61
N ARG A 211 2.92 25.80 29.50
CA ARG A 211 2.59 26.94 30.34
C ARG A 211 1.12 26.89 30.75
N GLU A 212 0.74 27.60 31.80
CA GLU A 212 -0.64 27.55 32.36
C GLU A 212 -1.72 27.95 31.34
N ASN A 213 -1.40 28.90 30.46
CA ASN A 213 -2.33 29.47 29.47
C ASN A 213 -2.19 28.87 28.06
N TYR A 214 -1.11 28.13 27.76
CA TYR A 214 -0.90 27.48 26.47
C TYR A 214 0.13 26.34 26.56
N GLU A 215 -0.07 25.30 25.76
CA GLU A 215 0.89 24.20 25.55
C GLU A 215 1.27 24.19 24.06
N VAL A 216 2.57 24.20 23.74
CA VAL A 216 3.10 24.06 22.38
C VAL A 216 3.95 22.81 22.29
N ASP A 217 3.82 22.09 21.18
CA ASP A 217 4.56 20.88 20.87
C ASP A 217 5.12 21.02 19.45
N VAL A 218 6.41 20.75 19.22
CA VAL A 218 7.01 20.73 17.87
C VAL A 218 7.97 19.56 17.74
N GLU A 219 7.66 18.63 16.83
CA GLU A 219 8.47 17.48 16.50
C GLU A 219 9.03 17.59 15.08
N LEU A 220 10.35 17.41 14.91
CA LEU A 220 11.00 17.22 13.62
C LEU A 220 11.63 15.83 13.59
N ARG A 221 11.02 14.90 12.86
CA ARG A 221 11.41 13.48 12.81
C ARG A 221 11.88 13.10 11.41
N TYR A 222 13.11 12.63 11.26
CA TYR A 222 13.54 11.88 10.08
C TYR A 222 13.55 10.38 10.38
N THR A 223 12.82 9.58 9.60
CA THR A 223 12.74 8.12 9.74
C THR A 223 13.28 7.43 8.49
N SER A 224 14.00 6.31 8.66
CA SER A 224 14.53 5.49 7.57
C SER A 224 14.48 4.00 7.95
N ILE A 225 13.45 3.29 7.50
CA ILE A 225 13.23 1.86 7.75
C ILE A 225 13.39 1.07 6.44
N HIS A 226 14.22 0.03 6.47
CA HIS A 226 14.47 -0.86 5.34
C HIS A 226 13.55 -2.09 5.47
N LEU A 227 12.61 -2.24 4.53
CA LEU A 227 11.66 -3.34 4.47
C LEU A 227 12.20 -4.47 3.59
N GLN A 228 12.11 -5.70 4.09
CA GLN A 228 12.52 -6.91 3.38
C GLN A 228 11.40 -7.95 3.45
N SER A 229 10.98 -8.48 2.30
CA SER A 229 9.95 -9.53 2.25
C SER A 229 10.44 -10.85 2.86
N PHE A 230 9.57 -11.57 3.56
CA PHE A 230 9.83 -12.93 4.04
C PHE A 230 8.57 -13.80 3.98
N GLY A 231 8.68 -14.98 3.35
CA GLY A 231 7.51 -15.82 3.07
C GLY A 231 6.44 -15.14 2.21
N GLY A 232 5.31 -15.82 2.02
CA GLY A 232 4.23 -15.39 1.13
C GLY A 232 3.71 -16.56 0.29
N SER A 233 2.78 -16.29 -0.63
CA SER A 233 2.17 -17.34 -1.46
C SER A 233 3.12 -18.00 -2.48
N SER A 234 4.28 -17.39 -2.76
CA SER A 234 5.30 -17.96 -3.65
C SER A 234 6.72 -17.65 -3.16
N SER A 235 7.53 -18.68 -2.96
CA SER A 235 8.94 -18.57 -2.54
C SER A 235 9.87 -17.95 -3.59
N ALA A 236 9.40 -17.77 -4.82
CA ALA A 236 10.13 -17.06 -5.88
C ALA A 236 9.92 -15.53 -5.83
N VAL A 237 9.01 -15.03 -4.98
CA VAL A 237 8.71 -13.60 -4.87
C VAL A 237 9.46 -13.02 -3.68
N THR A 238 10.57 -12.36 -3.96
CA THR A 238 11.26 -11.50 -2.99
C THR A 238 11.20 -10.04 -3.44
N GLY A 239 11.15 -9.14 -2.47
CA GLY A 239 11.18 -7.70 -2.69
C GLY A 239 11.76 -6.95 -1.50
N SER A 240 12.15 -5.71 -1.74
CA SER A 240 12.58 -4.77 -0.71
C SER A 240 12.08 -3.36 -1.02
N ALA A 241 11.94 -2.56 0.03
CA ALA A 241 11.52 -1.17 -0.03
C ALA A 241 12.23 -0.36 1.05
N THR A 242 12.22 0.96 0.93
CA THR A 242 12.81 1.84 1.95
C THR A 242 11.83 2.95 2.28
N ALA A 243 11.26 2.86 3.47
CA ALA A 243 10.37 3.87 4.03
C ALA A 243 11.23 5.00 4.61
N GLN A 244 11.33 6.12 3.89
CA GLN A 244 12.14 7.28 4.27
C GLN A 244 11.29 8.54 4.27
N THR A 245 11.12 9.15 5.44
CA THR A 245 10.20 10.27 5.61
C THR A 245 10.81 11.30 6.56
N ALA A 246 10.83 12.56 6.14
CA ALA A 246 11.02 13.70 7.03
C ALA A 246 9.63 14.24 7.38
N ASN A 247 9.28 14.29 8.65
CA ASN A 247 8.03 14.84 9.14
C ASN A 247 8.33 16.02 10.07
N LEU A 248 7.78 17.19 9.74
CA LEU A 248 7.56 18.25 10.71
C LEU A 248 6.13 18.12 11.21
N TRP A 249 5.94 18.02 12.52
CA TRP A 249 4.64 18.07 13.15
C TRP A 249 4.65 19.11 14.27
N ALA A 250 3.57 19.85 14.43
CA ALA A 250 3.45 20.90 15.44
C ALA A 250 2.02 21.00 15.96
N ARG A 251 1.87 21.31 17.24
CA ARG A 251 0.57 21.44 17.92
C ARG A 251 0.57 22.65 18.85
N TRP A 252 -0.54 23.37 18.84
CA TRP A 252 -0.82 24.47 19.75
C TRP A 252 -2.13 24.21 20.48
N ARG A 253 -2.13 24.39 21.81
CA ARG A 253 -3.29 24.13 22.68
C ARG A 253 -3.46 25.29 23.65
N ALA A 254 -4.66 25.88 23.71
CA ALA A 254 -4.96 26.95 24.67
C ALA A 254 -6.46 26.98 25.05
N PRO A 255 -6.84 27.58 26.19
CA PRO A 255 -8.25 27.68 26.61
C PRO A 255 -9.14 28.40 25.61
N THR A 256 -10.38 27.94 25.48
CA THR A 256 -11.47 28.60 24.72
C THR A 256 -12.21 29.68 25.51
N GLY A 257 -11.96 29.77 26.82
CA GLY A 257 -12.80 30.51 27.77
C GLY A 257 -14.01 29.71 28.29
N LEU A 258 -14.39 28.61 27.63
CA LEU A 258 -15.41 27.68 28.13
C LEU A 258 -14.82 26.72 29.18
N ARG A 259 -15.68 26.18 30.04
CA ARG A 259 -15.32 25.15 31.04
C ARG A 259 -16.26 23.96 30.98
N ALA A 260 -15.71 22.77 31.21
CA ALA A 260 -16.44 21.50 31.33
C ALA A 260 -15.63 20.57 32.23
N LEU A 261 -16.31 19.69 32.99
CA LEU A 261 -15.65 18.70 33.87
C LEU A 261 -14.63 19.36 34.84
N ASP A 262 -15.01 20.55 35.34
CA ASP A 262 -14.24 21.47 36.19
C ASP A 262 -12.93 22.02 35.63
N ARG A 263 -12.57 21.69 34.38
CA ARG A 263 -11.39 22.22 33.67
C ARG A 263 -11.79 23.20 32.55
N PRO A 264 -10.85 24.02 32.04
CA PRO A 264 -11.07 24.80 30.82
C PRO A 264 -11.12 23.87 29.59
N VAL A 265 -12.10 24.05 28.71
CA VAL A 265 -12.10 23.39 27.39
C VAL A 265 -11.03 24.06 26.53
N ARG A 266 -10.14 23.28 25.93
CA ARG A 266 -9.04 23.82 25.12
C ARG A 266 -9.33 23.63 23.64
N TYR A 267 -9.01 24.63 22.82
CA TYR A 267 -8.92 24.43 21.37
C TYR A 267 -7.54 23.87 21.05
N VAL A 268 -7.48 23.09 19.98
CA VAL A 268 -6.25 22.50 19.46
C VAL A 268 -6.10 22.89 18.00
N LEU A 269 -4.91 23.35 17.64
CA LEU A 269 -4.47 23.52 16.26
C LEU A 269 -3.32 22.56 16.03
N GLU A 270 -3.31 21.86 14.89
CA GLU A 270 -2.24 20.94 14.51
C GLU A 270 -1.78 21.24 13.08
N LEU A 271 -0.48 21.13 12.84
CA LEU A 271 0.18 21.21 11.54
C LEU A 271 1.00 19.95 11.37
N SER A 272 0.96 19.31 10.20
CA SER A 272 2.04 18.41 9.78
C SER A 272 2.48 18.67 8.35
N HIS A 273 3.73 18.35 8.06
CA HIS A 273 4.29 18.33 6.73
C HIS A 273 5.25 17.14 6.62
N SER A 274 4.78 16.08 5.96
CA SER A 274 5.53 14.86 5.70
C SER A 274 6.07 14.89 4.27
N HIS A 275 7.40 14.85 4.11
CA HIS A 275 8.06 14.67 2.82
C HIS A 275 8.63 13.25 2.71
N TYR A 276 8.28 12.55 1.64
CA TYR A 276 8.64 11.17 1.37
C TYR A 276 9.87 11.08 0.45
N PHE A 277 10.69 10.07 0.65
CA PHE A 277 11.93 9.80 -0.09
C PHE A 277 12.04 8.29 -0.39
N GLY A 278 13.15 7.87 -0.98
CA GLY A 278 13.40 6.45 -1.25
C GLY A 278 12.33 5.87 -2.17
N SER A 279 11.74 4.73 -1.78
CA SER A 279 10.76 4.03 -2.61
C SER A 279 9.31 4.50 -2.42
N GLN A 280 9.03 5.35 -1.43
CA GLN A 280 7.72 5.99 -1.25
C GLN A 280 7.50 7.15 -2.25
N ALA A 281 8.55 7.87 -2.64
CA ALA A 281 8.42 9.13 -3.38
C ALA A 281 7.70 8.95 -4.73
N GLY A 282 6.52 9.54 -4.87
CA GLY A 282 5.78 9.62 -6.12
C GLY A 282 4.96 8.38 -6.48
N ILE A 283 5.00 7.29 -5.70
CA ILE A 283 4.30 6.04 -6.07
C ILE A 283 2.77 6.17 -6.03
N LEU A 284 2.24 7.08 -5.20
CA LEU A 284 0.83 7.49 -5.17
C LEU A 284 0.56 8.81 -5.91
N GLY A 285 1.51 9.30 -6.72
CA GLY A 285 1.44 10.58 -7.42
C GLY A 285 1.93 11.80 -6.63
N PHE A 286 2.25 11.65 -5.33
CA PHE A 286 2.75 12.72 -4.47
C PHE A 286 4.09 12.39 -3.79
N ASN A 287 4.88 13.44 -3.53
CA ASN A 287 6.15 13.37 -2.80
C ASN A 287 6.04 13.92 -1.36
N TYR A 288 4.94 14.62 -1.05
CA TYR A 288 4.71 15.18 0.28
C TYR A 288 3.20 15.25 0.56
N LEU A 289 2.84 15.34 1.84
CA LEU A 289 1.51 15.71 2.33
C LEU A 289 1.66 16.79 3.40
N THR A 290 0.77 17.78 3.37
CA THR A 290 0.62 18.80 4.40
C THR A 290 -0.76 18.66 5.04
N THR A 291 -0.81 18.79 6.36
CA THR A 291 -2.01 18.60 7.17
C THR A 291 -2.27 19.86 8.00
N LEU A 292 -3.51 20.35 7.99
CA LEU A 292 -3.97 21.41 8.88
C LEU A 292 -5.15 20.89 9.69
N GLY A 293 -4.98 20.85 11.02
CA GLY A 293 -5.94 20.31 11.98
C GLY A 293 -6.52 21.37 12.90
N THR A 294 -7.81 21.22 13.23
CA THR A 294 -8.45 21.95 14.31
C THR A 294 -9.32 21.01 15.15
N GLY A 295 -9.38 21.23 16.45
CA GLY A 295 -10.01 20.31 17.37
C GLY A 295 -10.29 20.89 18.75
N LEU A 296 -10.87 20.06 19.60
CA LEU A 296 -11.16 20.36 21.00
C LEU A 296 -10.54 19.29 21.91
N GLU A 297 -10.10 19.72 23.07
CA GLU A 297 -9.58 18.88 24.14
C GLU A 297 -10.37 19.15 25.44
N LEU A 298 -10.82 18.05 26.04
CA LEU A 298 -11.43 18.01 27.37
C LEU A 298 -10.39 17.45 28.35
N ASP A 299 -10.19 18.14 29.46
CA ASP A 299 -9.31 17.70 30.55
C ASP A 299 -10.20 17.21 31.70
N THR A 300 -10.00 15.97 32.11
CA THR A 300 -10.78 15.25 33.12
C THR A 300 -10.05 15.12 34.46
N SER A 301 -8.81 15.63 34.56
CA SER A 301 -7.92 15.49 35.73
C SER A 301 -8.41 16.16 37.03
N ALA A 302 -9.63 16.72 37.06
CA ALA A 302 -10.31 17.12 38.29
C ALA A 302 -11.05 15.94 38.96
N HIS A 303 -11.16 14.79 38.29
CA HIS A 303 -11.87 13.59 38.72
C HIS A 303 -10.91 12.39 38.80
N GLU A 304 -11.19 11.43 39.67
CA GLU A 304 -10.44 10.16 39.77
C GLU A 304 -10.80 9.20 38.63
N VAL A 305 -10.32 9.51 37.42
CA VAL A 305 -10.55 8.72 36.20
C VAL A 305 -9.24 8.37 35.51
N PHE A 306 -9.18 7.18 34.91
CA PHE A 306 -7.97 6.64 34.28
C PHE A 306 -7.54 7.41 33.01
N VAL A 307 -8.49 8.06 32.32
CA VAL A 307 -8.20 8.94 31.17
C VAL A 307 -8.27 10.39 31.65
N THR A 308 -7.13 11.08 31.67
CA THR A 308 -6.98 12.44 32.20
C THR A 308 -7.20 13.54 31.17
N ARG A 309 -7.06 13.24 29.87
CA ARG A 309 -7.40 14.14 28.75
C ARG A 309 -7.97 13.35 27.57
N ILE A 310 -8.97 13.93 26.88
CA ILE A 310 -9.55 13.39 25.65
C ILE A 310 -9.56 14.49 24.59
N ARG A 311 -9.12 14.18 23.37
CA ARG A 311 -9.08 15.12 22.24
C ARG A 311 -9.73 14.54 21.00
N ALA A 312 -10.48 15.36 20.28
CA ALA A 312 -10.92 15.12 18.91
C ALA A 312 -10.40 16.22 17.99
N VAL A 313 -9.79 15.85 16.86
CA VAL A 313 -9.23 16.78 15.86
C VAL A 313 -9.70 16.39 14.47
N VAL A 314 -10.30 17.32 13.74
CA VAL A 314 -10.58 17.17 12.30
C VAL A 314 -9.43 17.83 11.54
N ARG A 315 -8.90 17.16 10.53
CA ARG A 315 -7.77 17.65 9.74
C ARG A 315 -8.06 17.60 8.25
N TYR A 316 -7.67 18.65 7.55
CA TYR A 316 -7.63 18.69 6.08
C TYR A 316 -6.20 18.37 5.63
N VAL A 317 -6.07 17.43 4.68
CA VAL A 317 -4.79 16.94 4.17
C VAL A 317 -4.69 17.25 2.68
N PHE A 318 -3.54 17.73 2.22
CA PHE A 318 -3.33 18.15 0.84
C PHE A 318 -1.88 18.01 0.38
N GLY A 319 -1.69 17.85 -0.93
CA GLY A 319 -0.38 17.83 -1.60
C GLY A 319 -0.54 17.99 -3.11
N ASN A 320 0.47 17.58 -3.88
CA ASN A 320 0.38 17.60 -5.35
C ASN A 320 -0.75 16.65 -5.83
N ASN A 321 -1.76 17.21 -6.50
CA ASN A 321 -2.92 16.51 -7.08
C ASN A 321 -3.75 15.65 -6.11
N VAL A 322 -3.55 15.84 -4.80
CA VAL A 322 -4.07 14.95 -3.76
C VAL A 322 -4.69 15.76 -2.62
N SER A 323 -5.86 15.33 -2.14
CA SER A 323 -6.54 15.96 -1.01
C SER A 323 -7.35 14.94 -0.22
N GLY A 324 -7.58 15.23 1.06
CA GLY A 324 -8.22 14.30 1.98
C GLY A 324 -8.70 14.94 3.27
N VAL A 325 -9.42 14.15 4.06
CA VAL A 325 -9.88 14.51 5.41
C VAL A 325 -9.46 13.41 6.38
N SER A 326 -9.06 13.82 7.58
CA SER A 326 -8.74 12.93 8.69
C SER A 326 -9.52 13.29 9.93
N LEU A 327 -9.90 12.27 10.70
CA LEU A 327 -10.38 12.39 12.07
C LEU A 327 -9.35 11.73 13.01
N GLY A 328 -8.81 12.51 13.94
CA GLY A 328 -7.95 12.05 15.02
C GLY A 328 -8.71 12.00 16.34
N LEU A 329 -8.52 10.91 17.08
CA LEU A 329 -8.96 10.77 18.48
C LEU A 329 -7.74 10.42 19.32
N ALA A 330 -7.52 11.14 20.42
CA ALA A 330 -6.41 10.89 21.33
C ALA A 330 -6.88 10.90 22.79
N ALA A 331 -6.24 10.07 23.60
CA ALA A 331 -6.43 9.99 25.03
C ALA A 331 -5.08 10.12 25.74
N SER A 332 -5.06 10.75 26.91
CA SER A 332 -3.92 10.76 27.83
C SER A 332 -4.32 10.12 29.15
N PHE A 333 -3.33 9.52 29.82
CA PHE A 333 -3.46 8.78 31.06
C PHE A 333 -2.58 9.47 32.09
#